data_AF-A0A3N9WG10-F1
#
_entry.id   AF-A0A3N9WG10-F1
#
_cell.length_a   1.000
_cell.length_b   1.000
_cell.length_c   1.000
_cell.angle_alpha   90.00
_cell.angle_beta   90.00
_cell.angle_gamma   90.00
#
_symmetry.space_group_name_H-M   'P 1'
#
loop_
_entity.id
_entity.type
_entity.pdbx_description
1 polymer ?
#
loop_
_entity_poly.entity_id
_entity_poly.type
_entity_poly.pdbx_seq_one_letter_code
_entity_poly.pdbx_strand_id
1 'polypeptide(L)'
;MDPLNVITDSLRDEGGKWLQLSDRVAAIKVAAEQLHLDPSAFFIGDANVLIHSLAYRDFHAFMVDILSGAVTEFDQVGKALRRIADEYDRADEAVSLDLNEIFKA
;
A
#
# COMPACT_ATOMS: atom_id res chain seq x y z
N MET A 1 -10.85 26.91 -14.76
CA MET A 1 -10.34 25.67 -14.13
C MET A 1 -10.26 24.66 -15.24
N ASP A 2 -9.05 24.21 -15.57
CA ASP A 2 -8.84 23.20 -16.61
C ASP A 2 -9.31 21.83 -16.06
N PRO A 3 -10.22 21.11 -16.73
CA PRO A 3 -10.66 19.79 -16.30
C PRO A 3 -9.52 18.81 -16.06
N LEU A 4 -8.39 18.94 -16.77
CA LEU A 4 -7.26 18.04 -16.63
C LEU A 4 -6.57 18.19 -15.25
N ASN A 5 -6.41 19.42 -14.78
CA ASN A 5 -5.84 19.72 -13.45
C ASN A 5 -6.70 19.10 -12.32
N VAL A 6 -8.03 19.10 -12.49
CA VAL A 6 -8.94 18.48 -11.51
C VAL A 6 -8.76 16.96 -11.45
N ILE A 7 -8.47 16.33 -12.60
CA ILE A 7 -8.25 14.87 -12.69
C ILE A 7 -6.90 14.50 -12.11
N THR A 8 -5.82 15.24 -12.42
CA THR A 8 -4.49 14.94 -11.89
C THR A 8 -4.39 15.19 -10.39
N ASP A 9 -5.06 16.22 -9.87
CA ASP A 9 -5.20 16.43 -8.42
C ASP A 9 -5.96 15.28 -7.75
N SER A 10 -7.07 14.81 -8.35
CA SER A 10 -7.84 13.68 -7.82
C SER A 10 -7.01 12.38 -7.78
N LEU A 11 -6.18 12.14 -8.80
CA LEU A 11 -5.26 11.00 -8.83
C LEU A 11 -4.17 11.10 -7.77
N ARG A 12 -3.65 12.30 -7.51
CA ARG A 12 -2.66 12.54 -6.43
C ARG A 12 -3.26 12.33 -5.06
N ASP A 13 -4.48 12.82 -4.83
CA ASP A 13 -5.20 12.63 -3.57
C ASP A 13 -5.50 11.16 -3.33
N GLU A 14 -6.01 10.46 -4.34
CA GLU A 14 -6.30 9.02 -4.24
C GLU A 14 -5.00 8.24 -4.00
N GLY A 15 -3.94 8.51 -4.77
CA GLY A 15 -2.63 7.91 -4.56
C GLY A 15 -2.09 8.17 -3.15
N GLY A 16 -2.32 9.35 -2.60
CA GLY A 16 -1.99 9.69 -1.21
C GLY A 16 -2.72 8.82 -0.18
N LYS A 17 -3.99 8.48 -0.40
CA LYS A 17 -4.75 7.58 0.50
C LYS A 17 -4.16 6.18 0.51
N TRP A 18 -3.80 5.64 -0.65
CA TRP A 18 -3.17 4.30 -0.75
C TRP A 18 -1.82 4.25 -0.04
N LEU A 19 -1.00 5.29 -0.16
CA LEU A 19 0.26 5.39 0.61
C LEU A 19 0.00 5.45 2.12
N GLN A 20 -0.97 6.25 2.56
CA GLN A 20 -1.34 6.29 3.99
C GLN A 20 -1.86 4.93 4.50
N LEU A 21 -2.61 4.20 3.67
CA LEU A 21 -3.04 2.85 4.01
C LEU A 21 -1.85 1.89 4.11
N SER A 22 -0.88 1.97 3.20
CA SER A 22 0.37 1.20 3.28
C SER A 22 1.09 1.45 4.60
N ASP A 23 1.28 2.72 4.99
CA ASP A 23 1.92 3.10 6.25
C ASP A 23 1.17 2.56 7.49
N ARG A 24 -0.16 2.64 7.47
CA ARG A 24 -1.00 2.11 8.57
C ARG A 24 -0.90 0.60 8.68
N VAL A 25 -0.93 -0.11 7.56
CA VAL A 25 -0.78 -1.57 7.56
C VAL A 25 0.64 -1.96 7.96
N ALA A 26 1.66 -1.18 7.61
CA ALA A 26 3.03 -1.43 8.05
C ALA A 26 3.15 -1.39 9.58
N ALA A 27 2.49 -0.43 10.24
CA ALA A 27 2.44 -0.39 11.70
C ALA A 27 1.74 -1.62 12.31
N ILE A 28 0.63 -2.06 11.70
CA ILE A 28 -0.09 -3.28 12.13
C ILE A 28 0.76 -4.53 11.92
N LYS A 29 1.47 -4.63 10.79
CA LYS A 29 2.39 -5.72 10.49
C LYS A 29 3.47 -5.83 11.56
N VAL A 30 4.13 -4.71 11.91
CA VAL A 30 5.17 -4.70 12.95
C VAL A 30 4.61 -5.18 14.29
N ALA A 31 3.40 -4.76 14.65
CA ALA A 31 2.74 -5.25 15.86
C ALA A 31 2.44 -6.76 15.77
N ALA A 32 1.95 -7.24 14.63
CA ALA A 32 1.66 -8.65 14.40
C ALA A 32 2.93 -9.52 14.44
N GLU A 33 4.04 -9.07 13.86
CA GLU A 33 5.34 -9.75 13.91
C GLU A 33 5.82 -9.99 15.34
N GLN A 34 5.44 -9.14 16.30
CA GLN A 34 5.83 -9.28 17.71
C GLN A 34 4.94 -10.24 18.51
N LEU A 35 3.82 -10.72 17.94
CA LEU A 35 2.91 -11.66 18.59
C LEU A 35 3.46 -13.09 18.53
N HIS A 36 4.58 -13.32 19.19
CA HIS A 36 5.14 -14.66 19.39
C HIS A 36 4.70 -15.23 20.72
N LEU A 37 4.21 -16.47 20.70
CA LEU A 37 3.86 -17.23 21.89
C LEU A 37 4.72 -18.48 21.95
N ASP A 38 5.40 -18.65 23.08
CA ASP A 38 6.13 -19.89 23.36
C ASP A 38 5.15 -21.06 23.54
N PRO A 39 5.58 -22.31 23.25
CA PRO A 39 4.72 -23.49 23.44
C PRO A 39 4.08 -23.59 24.82
N SER A 40 4.75 -23.09 25.87
CA SER A 40 4.22 -23.06 27.23
C SER A 40 2.91 -22.26 27.37
N ALA A 41 2.67 -21.26 26.52
CA ALA A 41 1.43 -20.49 26.49
C ALA A 41 0.20 -21.33 26.05
N PHE A 42 0.44 -22.49 25.42
CA PHE A 42 -0.59 -23.41 24.95
C PHE A 42 -0.81 -24.60 25.90
N PHE A 43 -0.17 -24.61 27.06
CA PHE A 43 -0.39 -25.65 28.05
C PHE A 43 -1.72 -25.46 28.78
N ILE A 44 -2.71 -26.25 28.40
CA ILE A 44 -4.06 -26.28 29.01
C ILE A 44 -4.31 -27.51 29.89
N GLY A 45 -3.25 -28.22 30.27
CA GLY A 45 -3.33 -29.46 31.04
C GLY A 45 -3.48 -30.74 30.19
N ASP A 46 -3.27 -30.66 28.87
CA ASP A 46 -3.25 -31.82 27.97
C ASP A 46 -1.88 -32.00 27.28
N ALA A 47 -1.72 -33.12 26.56
CA ALA A 47 -0.50 -33.44 25.83
C ALA A 47 -0.43 -32.80 24.42
N ASN A 48 -1.42 -31.98 24.03
CA ASN A 48 -1.55 -31.43 22.67
C ASN A 48 -0.90 -30.06 22.50
N VAL A 49 -0.15 -29.59 23.51
CA VAL A 49 0.61 -28.32 23.51
C VAL A 49 1.30 -28.05 22.18
N LEU A 50 2.02 -29.05 21.65
CA LEU A 50 2.74 -28.93 20.40
C LEU A 50 1.80 -28.64 19.23
N ILE A 51 0.70 -29.37 19.11
CA ILE A 51 -0.28 -29.19 18.01
C ILE A 51 -0.85 -27.77 18.05
N HIS A 52 -1.23 -27.27 19.23
CA HIS A 52 -1.76 -25.92 19.38
C HIS A 52 -0.73 -24.84 19.07
N SER A 53 0.52 -25.01 19.54
CA SER A 53 1.60 -24.07 19.25
C SER A 53 1.95 -24.01 17.75
N LEU A 54 1.92 -25.16 17.06
CA LEU A 54 2.17 -25.24 15.62
C LEU A 54 1.06 -24.54 14.84
N ALA A 55 -0.21 -24.84 15.17
CA ALA A 55 -1.36 -24.23 14.52
C ALA A 55 -1.37 -22.69 14.69
N TYR A 56 -1.03 -22.20 15.88
CA TYR A 56 -0.88 -20.76 16.11
C TYR A 56 0.22 -20.15 15.26
N ARG A 57 1.41 -20.78 15.24
CA ARG A 57 2.55 -20.27 14.48
C ARG A 57 2.26 -20.24 12.98
N ASP A 58 1.58 -21.25 12.44
CA ASP A 58 1.23 -21.30 11.02
C ASP A 58 0.22 -20.18 10.69
N PHE A 59 -0.75 -19.94 11.56
CA PHE A 59 -1.68 -18.82 11.40
C PHE A 59 -1.01 -17.45 11.56
N HIS A 60 -0.09 -17.31 12.53
CA HIS A 60 0.72 -16.11 12.73
C HIS A 60 1.54 -15.79 11.48
N ALA A 61 2.23 -16.79 10.91
CA ALA A 61 2.98 -16.65 9.67
C ALA A 61 2.10 -16.22 8.50
N PHE A 62 0.93 -16.86 8.36
CA PHE A 62 -0.06 -16.48 7.34
C PHE A 62 -0.51 -15.01 7.48
N MET A 63 -0.82 -14.55 8.69
CA MET A 63 -1.21 -13.15 8.91
C MET A 63 -0.09 -12.18 8.54
N VAL A 64 1.14 -12.45 8.97
CA VAL A 64 2.30 -11.59 8.66
C VAL A 64 2.56 -11.52 7.15
N ASP A 65 2.38 -12.63 6.44
CA ASP A 65 2.51 -12.70 4.98
C ASP A 65 1.47 -11.82 4.27
N ILE A 66 0.19 -11.97 4.62
CA ILE A 66 -0.90 -11.15 4.06
C ILE A 66 -0.68 -9.67 4.35
N LEU A 67 -0.27 -9.30 5.57
CA LEU A 67 0.02 -7.91 5.92
C LEU A 67 1.22 -7.37 5.14
N SER A 68 2.23 -8.19 4.88
CA SER A 68 3.38 -7.81 4.04
C SER A 68 2.98 -7.58 2.58
N GLY A 69 2.11 -8.43 2.05
CA GLY A 69 1.50 -8.24 0.73
C GLY A 69 0.73 -6.93 0.65
N ALA A 70 -0.15 -6.66 1.62
CA ALA A 70 -0.95 -5.44 1.66
C ALA A 70 -0.11 -4.15 1.74
N VAL A 71 0.97 -4.11 2.54
CA VAL A 71 1.92 -2.98 2.56
C VAL A 71 2.46 -2.72 1.16
N THR A 72 2.91 -3.79 0.49
CA THR A 72 3.54 -3.71 -0.82
C THR A 72 2.55 -3.26 -1.90
N GLU A 73 1.39 -3.88 -1.96
CA GLU A 73 0.37 -3.59 -2.98
C GLU A 73 -0.19 -2.19 -2.83
N PHE A 74 -0.47 -1.72 -1.61
CA PHE A 74 -0.97 -0.37 -1.39
C PHE A 74 0.07 0.69 -1.74
N ASP A 75 1.35 0.45 -1.45
CA ASP A 75 2.44 1.34 -1.88
C ASP A 75 2.54 1.41 -3.41
N GLN A 76 2.45 0.26 -4.08
CA GLN A 76 2.48 0.18 -5.55
C GLN A 76 1.31 0.91 -6.19
N VAL A 77 0.08 0.72 -5.70
CA VAL A 77 -1.11 1.42 -6.20
C VAL A 77 -0.95 2.93 -6.01
N GLY A 78 -0.53 3.37 -4.82
CA GLY A 78 -0.32 4.79 -4.53
C GLY A 78 0.71 5.44 -5.45
N LYS A 79 1.85 4.76 -5.68
CA LYS A 79 2.89 5.21 -6.61
C LYS A 79 2.43 5.21 -8.07
N ALA A 80 1.67 4.20 -8.49
CA ALA A 80 1.14 4.12 -9.84
C ALA A 80 0.21 5.30 -10.15
N LEU A 81 -0.72 5.62 -9.24
CA LEU A 81 -1.66 6.75 -9.41
C LEU A 81 -0.93 8.09 -9.51
N ARG A 82 0.08 8.32 -8.68
CA ARG A 82 0.91 9.54 -8.74
C ARG A 82 1.69 9.63 -10.06
N ARG A 83 2.30 8.52 -10.50
CA ARG A 83 3.01 8.46 -11.77
C ARG A 83 2.10 8.75 -12.97
N ILE A 84 0.86 8.27 -12.92
CA ILE A 84 -0.15 8.57 -13.95
C ILE A 84 -0.45 10.08 -13.96
N ALA A 85 -0.68 10.68 -12.79
CA ALA A 85 -0.90 12.13 -12.69
C ALA A 85 0.27 12.95 -13.26
N ASP A 86 1.51 12.58 -12.92
CA ASP A 86 2.70 13.27 -13.41
C ASP A 86 2.88 13.16 -14.93
N GLU A 87 2.47 12.04 -15.53
CA GLU A 87 2.54 11.86 -16.98
C GLU A 87 1.46 12.68 -17.71
N TYR A 88 0.26 12.80 -17.13
CA TYR A 88 -0.78 13.67 -17.67
C TYR A 88 -0.36 15.15 -17.67
N ASP A 89 0.21 15.64 -16.57
CA ASP A 89 0.68 17.02 -16.49
C ASP A 89 1.81 17.29 -17.50
N ARG A 90 2.74 16.34 -17.67
CA ARG A 90 3.81 16.46 -18.68
C ARG A 90 3.26 16.52 -20.10
N ALA A 91 2.26 15.69 -20.42
CA ALA A 91 1.64 15.69 -21.75
C ALA A 91 0.93 17.01 -22.04
N ASP A 92 0.26 17.60 -21.05
CA ASP A 92 -0.40 18.90 -21.19
C ASP A 92 0.61 20.04 -21.39
N GLU A 93 1.70 20.03 -20.63
CA GLU A 93 2.77 21.02 -20.78
C GLU A 93 3.37 20.98 -22.20
N ALA A 94 3.59 19.79 -22.75
CA ALA A 94 4.08 19.62 -24.12
C ALA A 94 3.09 20.14 -25.17
N VAL A 95 1.79 19.84 -25.03
CA VAL A 95 0.74 20.31 -25.96
C VAL A 95 0.60 21.83 -25.90
N SER A 96 0.68 22.42 -24.70
CA SER A 96 0.54 23.86 -24.52
C SER A 96 1.74 24.65 -25.09
N LEU A 97 2.96 24.08 -25.04
CA LEU A 97 4.15 24.62 -25.72
C LEU A 97 3.97 24.60 -27.24
N ASP A 98 3.53 23.47 -27.79
CA ASP A 98 3.38 23.28 -29.25
C ASP A 98 2.31 24.21 -29.83
N LEU A 99 1.16 24.36 -29.14
CA LEU A 99 0.12 25.33 -29.53
C LEU A 99 0.63 26.77 -29.50
N ASN A 100 1.44 27.16 -28.51
CA ASN A 100 2.01 28.50 -28.44
C ASN A 100 3.03 28.77 -29.56
N GLU A 101 3.78 27.76 -30.02
CA GLU A 101 4.64 27.90 -31.18
C GLU A 101 3.83 28.07 -32.47
N ILE A 102 2.77 27.27 -32.66
CA ILE A 102 1.89 27.35 -33.84
C ILE A 102 1.16 28.70 -33.91
N PHE A 103 0.64 29.22 -32.79
CA PHE A 103 -0.13 30.48 -32.78
C PHE A 103 0.72 31.75 -32.78
N LYS A 104 2.05 31.64 -32.59
CA LYS A 104 2.99 32.78 -32.70
C LYS A 104 3.61 32.93 -34.10
N ALA A 105 3.40 31.97 -35.00
CA ALA A 105 3.78 32.03 -36.42
C ALA A 105 2.68 32.66 -37.27
#